data_AF-A0A533ZDM4-F1
#
_entry.id   AF-A0A533ZDM4-F1
#
_cell.length_a   1.000
_cell.length_b   1.000
_cell.length_c   1.000
_cell.angle_alpha   90.00
_cell.angle_beta   90.00
_cell.angle_gamma   90.00
#
_symmetry.space_group_name_H-M   'P 1'
#
loop_
_entity.id
_entity.type
_entity.pdbx_description
1 polymer ?
#
loop_
_entity_poly.entity_id
_entity_poly.type
_entity_poly.pdbx_seq_one_letter_code
_entity_poly.pdbx_strand_id
1 'polypeptide(L)' 'MRVLVLGATGQLGSNLVRALLARGDHVRGLVRPTGNPFTL' A
#
# COMPACT_ATOMS: atom_id res chain seq x y z
N MET A 1 -6.38 -12.17 -6.56
CA MET A 1 -4.93 -12.50 -6.63
C MET A 1 -4.23 -12.13 -5.32
N ARG A 2 -3.03 -12.66 -5.03
CA ARG A 2 -2.21 -12.23 -3.88
C ARG A 2 -1.17 -11.21 -4.33
N VAL A 3 -1.14 -10.02 -3.73
CA VAL A 3 -0.27 -8.91 -4.15
C VAL A 3 0.52 -8.34 -2.97
N LEU A 4 1.82 -8.09 -3.18
CA LEU A 4 2.67 -7.33 -2.24
C LEU A 4 2.85 -5.90 -2.76
N VAL A 5 2.50 -4.90 -1.96
CA VAL A 5 2.67 -3.48 -2.28
C VAL A 5 3.80 -2.89 -1.44
N LEU A 6 4.85 -2.43 -2.10
CA LEU A 6 5.93 -1.65 -1.46
C LEU A 6 5.47 -0.21 -1.27
N GLY A 7 5.92 0.43 -0.18
CA GLY A 7 5.54 1.82 0.11
C GLY A 7 4.03 1.98 0.29
N ALA A 8 3.35 0.97 0.87
CA ALA A 8 1.90 0.91 0.98
C ALA A 8 1.27 2.08 1.76
N THR A 9 2.06 2.80 2.56
CA THR A 9 1.62 3.99 3.31
C THR A 9 1.80 5.31 2.56
N GLY A 10 2.51 5.33 1.42
CA GLY A 10 2.67 6.53 0.61
C GLY A 10 1.41 6.88 -0.19
N GLN A 11 1.39 8.06 -0.81
CA GLN A 11 0.24 8.51 -1.61
C GLN A 11 -0.13 7.51 -2.72
N LEU A 12 0.85 7.07 -3.51
CA LEU A 12 0.63 6.10 -4.58
C LEU A 12 0.29 4.71 -4.04
N GLY A 13 1.08 4.23 -3.08
CA GLY A 13 0.90 2.90 -2.50
C GLY A 13 -0.48 2.71 -1.86
N SER A 14 -0.94 3.70 -1.09
CA SER A 14 -2.23 3.63 -0.42
C SER A 14 -3.41 3.67 -1.41
N ASN A 15 -3.32 4.46 -2.49
CA ASN A 15 -4.32 4.45 -3.55
C ASN A 15 -4.33 3.12 -4.31
N LEU A 16 -3.16 2.55 -4.60
CA LEU A 16 -3.06 1.24 -5.23
C LEU A 16 -3.66 0.14 -4.36
N VAL A 17 -3.37 0.13 -3.06
CA VAL A 17 -3.96 -0.83 -2.10
C VAL A 17 -5.49 -0.73 -2.15
N ARG A 18 -6.06 0.48 -2.11
CA ARG A 18 -7.52 0.69 -2.22
C ARG A 18 -8.10 0.10 -3.50
N ALA A 19 -7.47 0.37 -4.65
CA ALA A 19 -7.93 -0.14 -5.94
C ALA A 19 -7.86 -1.68 -6.04
N LEU A 20 -6.77 -2.29 -5.53
CA LEU A 20 -6.59 -3.74 -5.51
C LEU A 20 -7.62 -4.43 -4.60
N LEU A 21 -7.87 -3.88 -3.42
CA LEU A 21 -8.90 -4.38 -2.51
C LEU A 21 -10.30 -4.29 -3.14
N ALA A 22 -10.64 -3.16 -3.78
CA ALA A 22 -11.92 -2.98 -4.47
C ALA A 22 -12.13 -3.99 -5.61
N ARG A 23 -11.04 -4.46 -6.24
CA ARG A 23 -11.06 -5.52 -7.26
C ARG A 23 -11.21 -6.94 -6.68
N GLY A 24 -11.13 -7.10 -5.36
CA GLY A 24 -11.20 -8.39 -4.68
C GLY A 24 -9.84 -9.09 -4.52
N ASP A 25 -8.73 -8.36 -4.66
CA ASP A 25 -7.40 -8.92 -4.41
C ASP A 25 -7.07 -9.00 -2.91
N HIS A 26 -6.26 -9.99 -2.53
CA HIS A 26 -5.70 -10.11 -1.20
C HIS A 26 -4.33 -9.41 -1.17
N VAL A 27 -4.24 -8.32 -0.41
CA VAL A 27 -3.10 -7.40 -0.47
C VAL A 27 -2.29 -7.47 0.83
N ARG A 28 -0.97 -7.59 0.71
CA ARG A 28 0.00 -7.36 1.79
C ARG A 28 0.74 -6.05 1.52
N GLY A 29 0.82 -5.17 2.51
CA GLY A 29 1.63 -3.96 2.42
C GLY A 29 2.97 -4.15 3.13
N LEU A 30 4.08 -3.78 2.47
CA LEU A 30 5.35 -3.59 3.16
C LEU A 30 5.37 -2.19 3.77
N VAL A 31 5.55 -2.15 5.09
CA VAL A 31 5.64 -0.94 5.90
C VAL A 31 6.98 -0.90 6.60
N ARG A 32 7.61 0.29 6.62
CA ARG A 32 8.76 0.55 7.49
C ARG A 32 8.22 0.95 8.87
N PRO A 33 8.71 0.36 9.97
CA PRO A 33 8.26 0.72 11.33
C PRO A 33 8.43 2.20 11.65
N THR A 34 9.50 2.80 11.12
CA THR A 34 9.83 4.20 11.28
C THR A 34 9.86 4.86 9.91
N GLY A 35 8.88 5.73 9.64
CA GLY A 35 8.83 6.52 8.42
C GLY A 35 7.66 7.49 8.48
N ASN A 36 7.88 8.74 8.03
CA ASN A 36 6.81 9.71 7.90
C ASN A 36 6.21 9.57 6.48
N PRO A 37 4.95 9.14 6.33
CA PRO A 37 4.31 9.07 5.01
C PRO A 37 3.95 10.46 4.44
N PHE A 38 4.10 11.53 5.23
CA PHE A 38 3.75 12.91 4.87
C PHE A 38 4.97 13.83 4.64
N THR A 39 6.18 13.28 4.55
CA THR A 39 7.33 14.05 4.04
C THR A 39 7.22 14.14 2.52
N LEU A 40 6.78 15.31 2.05
CA LEU A 40 7.02 15.82 0.70
C LEU A 40 8.03 16.96 0.82
#